data_AF-A0A1B1LTI6-F1
#
_entry.id   AF-A0A1B1LTI6-F1
#
_cell.length_a   1.000
_cell.length_b   1.000
_cell.length_c   1.000
_cell.angle_alpha   90.00
_cell.angle_beta   90.00
_cell.angle_gamma   90.00
#
_symmetry.space_group_name_H-M   'P 1'
#
loop_
_entity.id
_entity.type
_entity.pdbx_description
1 polymer ?
#
loop_
_entity_poly.entity_id
_entity_poly.type
_entity_poly.pdbx_seq_one_letter_code
_entity_poly.pdbx_strand_id
1 'polypeptide(L)'
;DPIGREYLYWIVTDIPGTTAAIFGRELVNYEIPWPVIGIHRYVFILFQQTARQTVLVAPRSRRNFSTRDFANSNGLGLPVAAVYFNAQRETA
;
A
#
# COMPACT_ATOMS: atom_id res chain seq x y z
N ASP A 1 -7.21 -14.96 14.52
CA ASP A 1 -5.88 -14.65 13.97
C ASP A 1 -5.99 -14.49 12.46
N PRO A 2 -5.35 -13.50 11.84
CA PRO A 2 -5.57 -13.21 10.44
C PRO A 2 -4.49 -13.84 9.57
N ILE A 3 -4.90 -14.78 8.74
CA ILE A 3 -3.99 -15.50 7.86
C ILE A 3 -3.60 -14.57 6.71
N GLY A 4 -2.30 -14.35 6.48
CA GLY A 4 -1.81 -13.61 5.33
C GLY A 4 -1.71 -12.09 5.47
N ARG A 5 -1.71 -11.53 6.70
CA ARG A 5 -1.53 -10.08 6.89
C ARG A 5 -0.07 -9.66 6.67
N GLU A 6 0.20 -8.53 6.05
CA GLU A 6 -0.71 -7.66 5.28
C GLU A 6 -0.92 -8.23 3.86
N TYR A 7 -2.05 -7.90 3.23
CA TYR A 7 -2.23 -8.13 1.79
C TYR A 7 -2.02 -6.81 1.04
N LEU A 8 -1.11 -6.81 0.08
CA LEU A 8 -0.77 -5.62 -0.71
C LEU A 8 -1.77 -5.43 -1.85
N TYR A 9 -2.54 -4.34 -1.79
CA TYR A 9 -3.51 -3.99 -2.83
C TYR A 9 -2.95 -3.09 -3.92
N TRP A 10 -2.07 -2.13 -3.59
CA TRP A 10 -1.63 -1.10 -4.52
C TRP A 10 -0.30 -0.47 -4.06
N ILE A 11 0.61 -0.19 -4.99
CA ILE A 11 1.79 0.67 -4.77
C ILE A 11 1.94 1.63 -5.94
N VAL A 12 1.99 2.91 -5.62
CA VAL A 12 2.39 3.97 -6.54
C VAL A 12 3.57 4.71 -5.94
N THR A 13 4.63 4.89 -6.74
CA THR A 13 5.86 5.60 -6.35
C THR A 13 6.00 6.88 -7.15
N ASP A 14 6.99 7.70 -6.81
CA ASP A 14 7.39 8.88 -7.57
C ASP A 14 6.28 9.91 -7.81
N ILE A 15 5.28 9.95 -6.92
CA ILE A 15 4.18 10.93 -6.97
C ILE A 15 4.78 12.33 -6.70
N PRO A 16 4.67 13.29 -7.63
CA PRO A 16 5.11 14.66 -7.38
C PRO A 16 4.31 15.29 -6.23
N GLY A 17 4.98 16.03 -5.35
CA GLY A 17 4.33 16.74 -4.26
C GLY A 17 3.19 17.63 -4.76
N THR A 18 2.10 17.75 -3.99
CA THR A 18 0.86 18.49 -4.34
C THR A 18 0.05 17.92 -5.50
N THR A 19 0.42 16.76 -6.04
CA THR A 19 -0.34 16.06 -7.09
C THR A 19 -1.04 14.80 -6.55
N ALA A 20 -1.52 13.93 -7.44
CA ALA A 20 -2.26 12.71 -7.11
C ALA A 20 -1.54 11.46 -7.65
N ALA A 21 -1.95 10.28 -7.17
CA ALA A 21 -1.36 8.99 -7.55
C ALA A 21 -1.30 8.74 -9.07
N ILE A 22 -2.23 9.30 -9.85
CA ILE A 22 -2.24 9.18 -11.32
C ILE A 22 -0.99 9.79 -12.00
N PHE A 23 -0.24 10.65 -11.30
CA PHE A 23 1.00 11.26 -11.79
C PHE A 23 2.26 10.51 -11.32
N GLY A 24 2.09 9.48 -10.50
CA GLY A 24 3.16 8.60 -10.06
C GLY A 24 3.40 7.44 -11.02
N ARG A 25 4.33 6.57 -10.64
CA ARG A 25 4.61 5.30 -11.30
C ARG A 25 3.90 4.18 -10.54
N GLU A 26 2.97 3.51 -11.19
CA GLU A 26 2.35 2.31 -10.62
C GLU A 26 3.37 1.17 -10.59
N LEU A 27 3.79 0.77 -9.39
CA LEU A 27 4.75 -0.32 -9.18
C LEU A 27 4.04 -1.66 -8.94
N VAL A 28 2.87 -1.60 -8.32
CA VAL A 28 1.97 -2.74 -8.12
C VAL A 28 0.57 -2.25 -8.42
N ASN A 29 -0.08 -2.85 -9.42
CA ASN A 29 -1.41 -2.45 -9.86
C ASN A 29 -2.46 -2.59 -8.75
N TYR A 30 -3.48 -1.73 -8.78
CA TYR A 30 -4.59 -1.82 -7.84
C TYR A 30 -5.35 -3.15 -8.04
N GLU A 31 -5.61 -3.85 -6.93
CA GLU A 31 -6.54 -4.97 -6.88
C GLU A 31 -7.76 -4.60 -6.05
N ILE A 32 -8.95 -4.98 -6.54
CA ILE A 32 -10.21 -4.66 -5.87
C ILE A 32 -10.31 -5.46 -4.55
N PRO A 33 -10.55 -4.78 -3.42
CA PRO A 33 -10.91 -5.40 -2.15
C PRO A 33 -12.02 -6.45 -2.28
N TRP A 34 -11.72 -7.70 -1.92
CA TRP A 34 -12.72 -8.76 -1.78
C TRP A 34 -12.70 -9.38 -0.38
N PRO A 35 -13.25 -8.69 0.63
CA PRO A 35 -13.36 -9.25 1.97
C PRO A 35 -14.33 -10.44 1.96
N VAL A 36 -13.87 -11.62 2.39
CA VAL A 36 -14.70 -12.84 2.43
C VAL A 36 -15.35 -13.04 3.81
N ILE A 37 -14.59 -12.80 4.88
CA ILE A 37 -15.00 -13.07 6.27
C ILE A 37 -14.70 -11.87 7.14
N GLY A 38 -15.73 -11.35 7.81
CA GLY A 38 -15.60 -10.26 8.78
C GLY A 38 -15.32 -8.88 8.16
N ILE A 39 -15.00 -7.93 9.03
CA ILE A 39 -14.66 -6.55 8.67
C ILE A 39 -13.14 -6.43 8.53
N HIS A 40 -12.69 -5.94 7.37
CA HIS A 40 -11.29 -5.73 7.04
C HIS A 40 -10.98 -4.23 7.02
N ARG A 41 -9.79 -3.88 7.50
CA ARG A 41 -9.24 -2.52 7.38
C ARG A 41 -8.41 -2.43 6.11
N TYR A 42 -8.71 -1.47 5.27
CA TYR A 42 -7.94 -1.13 4.07
C TYR A 42 -7.21 0.18 4.34
N VAL A 43 -5.88 0.11 4.40
CA VAL A 43 -5.04 1.21 4.88
C VAL A 43 -4.28 1.80 3.70
N PHE A 44 -4.40 3.10 3.51
CA PHE A 44 -3.54 3.89 2.64
C PHE A 44 -2.49 4.57 3.49
N ILE A 45 -1.22 4.42 3.11
CA ILE A 45 -0.08 4.98 3.82
C ILE A 45 0.77 5.74 2.82
N LEU A 46 1.10 6.99 3.14
CA LEU A 46 1.94 7.85 2.32
C LEU A 46 3.31 8.01 2.97
N PHE A 47 4.35 7.83 2.17
CA PHE A 47 5.74 8.06 2.56
C PHE A 47 6.35 9.15 1.68
N GLN A 48 7.32 9.87 2.22
CA GLN A 48 8.11 10.82 1.45
C GLN A 48 9.40 10.13 0.95
N GLN A 49 9.55 10.02 -0.37
CA GLN A 49 10.81 9.57 -0.97
C GLN A 49 11.87 10.68 -0.86
N THR A 50 13.12 10.29 -0.60
CA THR A 50 14.28 11.20 -0.57
C THR A 50 14.67 11.70 -1.97
N ALA A 51 14.39 10.90 -3.01
CA ALA A 51 14.56 11.26 -4.41
C ALA A 51 13.59 10.44 -5.29
N ARG A 52 13.42 10.85 -6.55
CA ARG A 52 12.69 10.05 -7.55
C ARG A 52 13.47 8.78 -7.89
N GLN A 53 12.75 7.75 -8.32
CA GLN A 53 13.32 6.48 -8.79
C GLN A 53 14.16 5.73 -7.72
N THR A 54 13.87 5.95 -6.43
CA THR A 54 14.52 5.22 -5.33
C THR A 54 13.81 3.92 -4.97
N VAL A 55 12.52 3.81 -5.27
CA VAL A 55 11.71 2.60 -5.06
C VAL A 55 11.47 1.92 -6.40
N LEU A 56 12.32 0.95 -6.74
CA LEU A 56 12.36 0.38 -8.10
C LEU A 56 11.78 -1.02 -8.21
N VAL A 57 11.83 -1.78 -7.12
CA VAL A 57 11.54 -3.22 -7.11
C VAL A 57 10.20 -3.46 -6.41
N ALA A 58 9.26 -4.04 -7.15
CA ALA A 58 7.99 -4.47 -6.60
C ALA A 58 8.20 -5.65 -5.63
N PRO A 59 7.43 -5.75 -4.53
CA PRO A 59 7.41 -6.94 -3.69
C PRO A 59 7.07 -8.20 -4.48
N ARG A 60 7.73 -9.32 -4.17
CA ARG A 60 7.51 -10.60 -4.88
C ARG A 60 6.14 -11.22 -4.64
N SER A 61 5.50 -10.87 -3.53
CA SER A 61 4.21 -11.41 -3.11
C SER A 61 3.36 -10.30 -2.53
N ARG A 62 2.06 -10.32 -2.86
CA ARG A 62 1.07 -9.48 -2.19
C ARG A 62 0.72 -9.98 -0.80
N ARG A 63 0.78 -11.31 -0.57
CA ARG A 63 0.51 -11.94 0.73
C ARG A 63 1.71 -11.80 1.65
N ASN A 64 1.45 -11.71 2.95
CA ASN A 64 2.49 -11.53 3.99
C ASN A 64 3.36 -10.29 3.72
N PHE A 65 2.77 -9.26 3.12
CA PHE A 65 3.43 -7.99 2.96
C PHE A 65 3.61 -7.34 4.33
N SER A 66 4.68 -6.56 4.47
CA SER A 66 4.98 -5.78 5.67
C SER A 66 5.30 -4.37 5.23
N THR A 67 4.38 -3.43 5.48
CA THR A 67 4.62 -2.00 5.19
C THR A 67 5.88 -1.51 5.88
N ARG A 68 6.14 -1.96 7.12
CA ARG A 68 7.33 -1.57 7.89
C ARG A 68 8.63 -2.01 7.23
N ASP A 69 8.70 -3.27 6.81
CA ASP A 69 9.92 -3.79 6.18
C ASP A 69 10.13 -3.19 4.79
N PHE A 70 9.04 -2.93 4.06
CA PHE A 70 9.09 -2.21 2.79
C PHE A 70 9.62 -0.78 2.97
N ALA A 71 9.13 -0.03 3.96
CA ALA A 71 9.61 1.31 4.25
C ALA A 71 11.10 1.32 4.66
N ASN A 72 11.51 0.39 5.52
CA ASN A 72 12.89 0.26 5.97
C ASN A 72 13.84 -0.08 4.81
N SER A 73 13.51 -1.09 4.00
CA SER A 73 14.35 -1.54 2.89
C SER A 73 14.50 -0.50 1.76
N ASN A 74 13.54 0.43 1.64
CA ASN A 74 13.57 1.50 0.66
C ASN A 74 13.97 2.87 1.25
N GLY A 75 14.35 2.93 2.53
CA GLY A 75 14.77 4.18 3.18
C GLY A 75 13.68 5.26 3.25
N LEU A 76 12.41 4.86 3.34
CA LEU A 76 11.26 5.77 3.32
C LEU A 76 10.99 6.47 4.66
N GLY A 77 11.62 6.02 5.74
CA GLY A 77 11.42 6.56 7.09
C GLY A 77 10.00 6.31 7.63
N LEU A 78 9.50 7.26 8.42
CA LEU A 78 8.14 7.20 8.98
C LEU A 78 7.09 7.69 7.98
N PRO A 79 5.85 7.18 8.04
CA PRO A 79 4.78 7.66 7.17
C PRO A 79 4.46 9.14 7.47
N VAL A 80 4.19 9.92 6.42
CA VAL A 80 3.78 11.33 6.53
C VAL A 80 2.27 11.49 6.62
N ALA A 81 1.51 10.49 6.18
CA ALA A 81 0.06 10.40 6.36
C ALA A 81 -0.40 8.94 6.32
N ALA A 82 -1.51 8.66 6.99
CA ALA A 82 -2.20 7.39 6.91
C ALA A 82 -3.70 7.59 7.09
N VAL A 83 -4.50 6.84 6.31
CA VAL A 83 -5.96 6.78 6.44
C VAL A 83 -6.40 5.35 6.21
N TYR A 84 -7.51 4.94 6.82
CA TYR A 84 -8.09 3.64 6.55
C TYR A 84 -9.61 3.71 6.48
N PHE A 85 -10.18 2.73 5.80
CA PHE A 85 -11.62 2.44 5.86
C PHE A 85 -11.84 0.98 6.24
N ASN A 86 -13.04 0.70 6.75
CA ASN A 86 -13.49 -0.66 7.03
C ASN A 86 -14.39 -1.12 5.89
N ALA A 87 -14.23 -2.36 5.42
CA ALA A 87 -15.19 -2.99 4.52
C ALA A 87 -15.38 -4.46 4.86
N GLN A 88 -16.57 -4.96 4.54
CA GLN A 88 -16.97 -6.36 4.68
C GLN A 88 -17.62 -6.81 3.38
N ARG A 89 -17.83 -8.12 3.23
CA ARG A 89 -18.54 -8.66 2.07
C ARG A 89 -19.91 -7.99 1.95
N GLU A 90 -20.27 -7.55 0.76
CA GLU A 90 -21.63 -7.11 0.48
C GLU A 90 -22.59 -8.28 0.72
N THR A 91 -23.59 -8.07 1.56
CA THR A 91 -24.70 -8.99 1.76
C THR A 91 -25.84 -8.51 0.89
N ALA A 92 -26.30 -9.38 -0.01
CA ALA A 92 -27.48 -9.15 -0.85
C ALA A 92 -28.74 -8.91 -0.01
#